data_AF-A0AAP8IST3-F1
#
_entry.id   AF-A0AAP8IST3-F1
#
_cell.length_a   1.000
_cell.length_b   1.000
_cell.length_c   1.000
_cell.angle_alpha   90.00
_cell.angle_beta   90.00
_cell.angle_gamma   90.00
#
_symmetry.space_group_name_H-M   'P 1'
#
loop_
_entity.id
_entity.type
_entity.pdbx_description
1 polymer ?
#
loop_
_entity_poly.entity_id
_entity_poly.type
_entity_poly.pdbx_seq_one_letter_code
_entity_poly.pdbx_strand_id
1 'polypeptide(L)'
;MSNLKLEEVDQSSGKQVRLKKLNCRLQHLLKLLRSTKRIEVDEKYLITALSLRTLSRHDKAGKHALQQLISVNAITKPLKQNGIRYWNVATLTSHLEGTQCKVTL
;
A
#
# COMPACT_ATOMS: atom_id res chain seq x y z
N MET A 1 7.77 -49.93 9.28
CA MET A 1 6.93 -49.16 8.34
C MET A 1 6.75 -47.76 8.91
N SER A 2 7.42 -46.78 8.32
CA SER A 2 7.50 -45.42 8.87
C SER A 2 6.29 -44.60 8.43
N ASN A 3 5.43 -44.21 9.37
CA ASN A 3 4.38 -43.22 9.14
C ASN A 3 5.03 -41.85 8.92
N LEU A 4 5.12 -41.42 7.66
CA LEU A 4 5.28 -40.01 7.33
C LEU A 4 3.98 -39.30 7.76
N LYS A 5 4.02 -38.65 8.92
CA LYS A 5 3.07 -37.57 9.26
C LYS A 5 3.26 -36.50 8.19
N LEU A 6 2.25 -36.33 7.33
CA LEU A 6 2.12 -35.14 6.49
C LEU A 6 2.22 -33.93 7.42
N GLU A 7 3.19 -33.07 7.14
CA GLU A 7 3.29 -31.76 7.73
C GLU A 7 1.97 -31.02 7.48
N GLU A 8 1.32 -30.56 8.54
CA GLU A 8 0.27 -29.55 8.46
C GLU A 8 0.93 -28.27 7.91
N VAL A 9 0.91 -28.12 6.58
CA VAL A 9 1.25 -26.87 5.93
C VAL A 9 0.18 -25.87 6.35
N ASP A 10 0.52 -25.08 7.36
CA ASP A 10 -0.26 -24.02 7.97
C ASP A 10 -0.84 -23.11 6.87
N GLN A 11 -2.10 -23.34 6.49
CA GLN A 11 -2.80 -22.54 5.50
C GLN A 11 -3.07 -21.17 6.11
N SER A 12 -2.11 -20.25 5.96
CA SER A 12 -2.32 -18.83 6.26
C SER A 12 -3.66 -18.39 5.67
N SER A 13 -4.59 -17.98 6.54
CA SER A 13 -5.94 -17.61 6.13
C SER A 13 -5.90 -16.59 4.98
N GLY A 14 -6.87 -16.59 4.07
CA GLY A 14 -6.89 -15.67 2.92
C GLY A 14 -6.72 -14.18 3.29
N LYS A 15 -7.04 -13.82 4.55
CA LYS A 15 -6.76 -12.51 5.15
C LYS A 15 -5.27 -12.23 5.32
N GLN A 16 -4.49 -13.17 5.85
CA GLN A 16 -3.03 -13.03 6.01
C GLN A 16 -2.32 -12.88 4.67
N VAL A 17 -2.73 -13.65 3.65
CA VAL A 17 -2.17 -13.52 2.29
C VAL A 17 -2.43 -12.13 1.69
N ARG A 18 -3.64 -11.58 1.89
CA ARG A 18 -3.99 -10.22 1.43
C ARG A 18 -3.18 -9.15 2.15
N LEU A 19 -2.99 -9.27 3.46
CA LEU A 19 -2.17 -8.35 4.25
C LEU A 19 -0.70 -8.40 3.82
N LYS A 20 -0.13 -9.58 3.59
CA LYS A 20 1.24 -9.75 3.09
C LYS A 20 1.43 -9.06 1.73
N LYS A 21 0.48 -9.21 0.81
CA LYS A 21 0.50 -8.52 -0.50
C LYS A 21 0.40 -7.00 -0.35
N LEU A 22 -0.43 -6.50 0.57
CA LEU A 22 -0.54 -5.06 0.84
C LEU A 22 0.76 -4.50 1.42
N ASN A 23 1.35 -5.16 2.41
CA ASN A 23 2.64 -4.77 2.98
C ASN A 23 3.74 -4.70 1.92
N CYS A 24 3.83 -5.70 1.04
CA CYS A 24 4.78 -5.70 -0.07
C CYS A 24 4.60 -4.48 -0.99
N ARG A 25 3.35 -4.12 -1.31
CA ARG A 25 3.04 -2.93 -2.11
C ARG A 25 3.41 -1.63 -1.40
N LEU A 26 3.17 -1.54 -0.08
CA LEU A 26 3.54 -0.37 0.73
C LEU A 26 5.06 -0.23 0.86
N GLN A 27 5.79 -1.34 0.99
CA GLN A 27 7.26 -1.36 0.97
C GLN A 27 7.81 -0.91 -0.39
N HIS A 28 7.19 -1.38 -1.48
CA HIS A 28 7.56 -0.94 -2.82
C HIS A 28 7.31 0.57 -3.00
N LEU A 29 6.15 1.08 -2.56
CA LEU A 29 5.86 2.51 -2.56
C LEU A 29 6.92 3.29 -1.75
N LEU A 30 7.29 2.83 -0.56
CA LEU A 30 8.32 3.48 0.26
C LEU A 30 9.66 3.56 -0.49
N LYS A 31 10.08 2.49 -1.17
CA LYS A 31 11.31 2.48 -1.97
C LYS A 31 11.24 3.50 -3.12
N LEU A 32 10.12 3.58 -3.82
CA LEU A 32 9.91 4.55 -4.89
C LEU A 32 9.97 5.99 -4.37
N LEU A 33 9.30 6.28 -3.24
CA LEU A 33 9.31 7.60 -2.62
C LEU A 33 10.71 8.02 -2.17
N ARG A 34 11.50 7.12 -1.58
CA ARG A 34 12.90 7.44 -1.20
C ARG A 34 13.79 7.73 -2.41
N SER A 35 13.47 7.17 -3.57
CA SER A 35 14.24 7.38 -4.81
C SER A 35 13.78 8.60 -5.63
N THR A 36 12.63 9.17 -5.30
CA THR A 36 12.07 10.28 -6.08
C THR A 36 12.74 11.60 -5.72
N LYS A 37 12.98 12.46 -6.72
CA LYS A 37 13.42 13.85 -6.52
C LYS A 37 12.24 14.83 -6.32
N ARG A 38 11.01 14.31 -6.33
CA ARG A 38 9.79 15.13 -6.21
C ARG A 38 9.51 15.46 -4.75
N ILE A 39 9.05 16.68 -4.51
CA ILE A 39 8.56 17.11 -3.18
C ILE A 39 7.14 16.57 -2.95
N GLU A 40 6.36 16.42 -4.02
CA GLU A 40 4.96 16.00 -3.98
C GLU A 40 4.66 14.93 -5.03
N VAL A 41 3.71 14.06 -4.71
CA VAL A 41 3.14 13.07 -5.63
C VAL A 41 1.63 13.17 -5.65
N ASP A 42 1.03 13.00 -6.82
CA ASP A 42 -0.41 13.06 -6.99
C ASP A 42 -1.10 11.71 -6.71
N GLU A 43 -2.43 11.74 -6.62
CA GLU A 43 -3.27 10.54 -6.50
C GLU A 43 -2.95 9.46 -7.54
N LYS A 44 -2.69 9.86 -8.79
CA LYS A 44 -2.43 8.94 -9.91
C LYS A 44 -1.13 8.18 -9.69
N TYR A 45 -0.11 8.85 -9.18
CA TYR A 45 1.17 8.25 -8.81
C TYR A 45 0.97 7.16 -7.76
N LEU A 46 0.23 7.46 -6.68
CA LEU A 46 -0.01 6.47 -5.61
C LEU A 46 -0.80 5.25 -6.09
N ILE A 47 -1.89 5.48 -6.84
CA ILE A 47 -2.70 4.39 -7.42
C ILE A 47 -1.83 3.47 -8.29
N THR A 48 -0.94 4.06 -9.08
CA THR A 48 -0.04 3.31 -9.97
C THR A 48 1.03 2.56 -9.17
N ALA A 49 1.72 3.24 -8.26
CA ALA A 49 2.81 2.66 -7.45
C ALA A 49 2.34 1.49 -6.58
N LEU A 50 1.11 1.58 -6.06
CA LEU A 50 0.47 0.54 -5.25
C LEU A 50 -0.22 -0.54 -6.08
N SER A 51 -0.20 -0.43 -7.41
CA SER A 51 -0.91 -1.34 -8.32
C SER A 51 -2.39 -1.51 -7.93
N LEU A 52 -3.05 -0.39 -7.62
CA LEU A 52 -4.49 -0.35 -7.29
C LEU A 52 -5.36 -0.26 -8.54
N ARG A 53 -4.74 -0.10 -9.71
CA ARG A 53 -5.41 0.22 -10.96
C ARG A 53 -6.13 -0.97 -11.58
N THR A 54 -7.28 -0.68 -12.19
CA THR A 54 -7.87 -1.47 -13.28
C THR A 54 -7.54 -0.80 -14.63
N LEU A 55 -7.59 -1.52 -15.76
CA LEU A 55 -7.22 -1.01 -17.10
C LEU A 55 -8.10 0.17 -17.63
N SER A 56 -8.98 0.75 -16.81
CA SER A 56 -9.93 1.80 -17.20
C SER A 56 -9.37 3.22 -17.04
N ARG A 57 -9.81 4.13 -17.94
CA ARG A 57 -9.50 5.58 -17.91
C ARG A 57 -10.07 6.31 -16.69
N HIS A 58 -11.09 5.76 -16.04
CA HIS A 58 -11.80 6.42 -14.92
C HIS A 58 -11.47 5.84 -13.54
N ASP A 59 -10.58 4.86 -13.48
CA ASP A 59 -10.17 4.02 -12.34
C ASP A 59 -10.82 4.32 -10.97
N LYS A 60 -12.14 4.19 -10.89
CA LYS A 60 -12.93 4.41 -9.67
C LYS A 60 -12.52 3.41 -8.58
N ALA A 61 -12.15 2.20 -9.00
CA ALA A 61 -11.65 1.14 -8.13
C ALA A 61 -10.34 1.54 -7.45
N GLY A 62 -9.35 2.05 -8.20
CA GLY A 62 -8.10 2.53 -7.63
C GLY A 62 -8.29 3.69 -6.65
N LYS A 63 -9.17 4.65 -6.99
CA LYS A 63 -9.52 5.76 -6.08
C LYS A 63 -10.20 5.29 -4.81
N HIS A 64 -11.14 4.35 -4.93
CA HIS A 64 -11.83 3.76 -3.78
C HIS A 64 -10.86 2.96 -2.91
N ALA A 65 -9.99 2.15 -3.51
CA ALA A 65 -8.96 1.40 -2.79
C ALA A 65 -8.00 2.34 -2.06
N LEU A 66 -7.55 3.42 -2.69
CA LEU A 66 -6.73 4.43 -2.03
C LEU A 66 -7.50 5.10 -0.87
N GLN A 67 -8.78 5.39 -1.05
CA GLN A 67 -9.63 5.92 0.03
C GLN A 67 -9.73 4.96 1.23
N GLN A 68 -9.82 3.65 0.98
CA GLN A 68 -9.82 2.64 2.03
C GLN A 68 -8.48 2.58 2.78
N LEU A 69 -7.36 2.72 2.07
CA LEU A 69 -6.04 2.79 2.71
C LEU A 69 -5.89 4.04 3.60
N ILE A 70 -6.46 5.17 3.18
CA ILE A 70 -6.50 6.39 3.99
C ILE A 70 -7.41 6.19 5.21
N SER A 71 -8.58 5.56 5.06
CA SER A 71 -9.52 5.36 6.17
C SER A 71 -8.98 4.44 7.25
N VAL A 72 -8.15 3.45 6.89
CA VAL A 72 -7.47 2.58 7.86
C VAL A 72 -6.10 3.12 8.30
N ASN A 73 -5.77 4.36 7.96
CA ASN A 73 -4.52 5.04 8.30
C ASN A 73 -3.24 4.32 7.80
N ALA A 74 -3.33 3.50 6.75
CA ALA A 74 -2.18 2.89 6.10
C ALA A 74 -1.41 3.89 5.23
N ILE A 75 -2.08 4.96 4.78
CA ILE A 75 -1.52 6.08 4.03
C ILE A 75 -2.05 7.37 4.66
N THR A 76 -1.24 8.43 4.68
CA THR A 76 -1.64 9.73 5.23
C THR A 76 -2.80 10.35 4.46
N LYS A 77 -3.51 11.29 5.10
CA LYS A 77 -4.51 12.09 4.40
C LYS A 77 -3.82 12.99 3.35
N PRO A 78 -4.41 13.12 2.15
CA PRO A 78 -3.88 14.02 1.14
C PRO A 78 -4.12 15.47 1.51
N LEU A 79 -3.28 16.33 0.95
CA LEU A 79 -3.57 17.73 0.76
C LEU A 79 -4.39 17.91 -0.52
N LYS A 80 -5.23 18.96 -0.59
CA LYS A 80 -6.09 19.24 -1.75
C LYS A 80 -5.84 20.64 -2.28
N GLN A 81 -5.51 20.75 -3.57
CA GLN A 81 -5.25 21.99 -4.29
C GLN A 81 -5.96 21.89 -5.64
N ASN A 82 -6.80 22.86 -5.97
CA ASN A 82 -7.50 22.93 -7.26
C ASN A 82 -8.24 21.63 -7.64
N GLY A 83 -8.83 20.94 -6.65
CA GLY A 83 -9.53 19.67 -6.86
C GLY A 83 -8.63 18.43 -6.98
N ILE A 84 -7.31 18.60 -7.03
CA ILE A 84 -6.32 17.52 -7.11
C ILE A 84 -5.83 17.16 -5.71
N ARG A 85 -5.71 15.85 -5.45
CA ARG A 85 -5.16 15.30 -4.21
C ARG A 85 -3.66 15.02 -4.38
N TYR A 86 -2.85 15.51 -3.47
CA TYR A 86 -1.40 15.35 -3.46
C TYR A 86 -0.88 15.00 -2.07
N TRP A 87 0.30 14.40 -2.04
CA TRP A 87 1.01 13.99 -0.83
C TRP A 87 2.41 14.57 -0.87
N ASN A 88 2.80 15.21 0.23
CA ASN A 88 4.19 15.52 0.47
C ASN A 88 4.98 14.21 0.64
N VAL A 89 6.07 14.08 -0.10
CA VAL A 89 6.88 12.87 -0.15
C VAL A 89 7.54 12.57 1.21
N ALA A 90 8.05 13.59 1.90
CA ALA A 90 8.70 13.40 3.20
C ALA A 90 7.69 12.92 4.25
N THR A 91 6.55 13.60 4.37
CA THR A 91 5.49 13.21 5.32
C THR A 91 4.98 11.79 5.04
N LEU A 92 4.75 11.45 3.77
CA LEU A 92 4.27 10.12 3.39
C LEU A 92 5.31 9.04 3.66
N THR A 93 6.58 9.29 3.36
CA THR A 93 7.70 8.37 3.61
C THR A 93 7.81 8.06 5.10
N SER A 94 7.86 9.09 5.95
CA SER A 94 7.94 8.92 7.40
C SER A 94 6.73 8.18 7.99
N HIS A 95 5.53 8.42 7.47
CA HIS A 95 4.33 7.67 7.88
C HIS A 95 4.42 6.18 7.53
N LEU A 96 4.88 5.86 6.31
CA LEU A 96 5.03 4.47 5.86
C LEU A 96 6.10 3.73 6.68
N GLU A 97 7.20 4.39 7.03
CA GLU A 97 8.23 3.86 7.93
C GLU A 97 7.66 3.54 9.32
N GLY A 98 6.93 4.50 9.92
CA GLY A 98 6.30 4.31 11.22
C GLY A 98 5.19 3.25 11.23
N THR A 99 4.52 3.04 10.09
CA THR A 99 3.48 2.02 9.94
C THR A 99 4.09 0.62 9.79
N GLN A 100 5.23 0.48 9.11
CA GLN A 100 5.92 -0.81 8.96
C GLN A 100 6.39 -1.41 10.30
N CYS A 101 6.74 -0.57 11.28
CA CYS A 101 7.04 -1.03 12.65
C CYS A 101 5.84 -1.64 13.40
N LYS A 102 4.60 -1.45 12.91
CA LYS A 102 3.37 -1.98 13.54
C LYS A 102 2.81 -3.22 12.86
N VAL A 103 3.29 -3.57 11.66
CA VAL A 103 2.83 -4.76 10.91
C VAL A 103 3.87 -5.88 10.92
N THR A 104 4.79 -5.85 11.88
CA THR A 104 5.58 -7.03 12.25
C THR A 104 4.64 -8.00 12.96
N LEU A 105 4.50 -9.20 12.37
CA LEU A 105 3.63 -10.30 12.80
C LEU A 105 3.80 -10.66 14.27
#